data_AF-A0A661ELZ0-F1
#
_entry.id   AF-A0A661ELZ0-F1
#
_cell.length_a   1.000
_cell.length_b   1.000
_cell.length_c   1.000
_cell.angle_alpha   90.00
_cell.angle_beta   90.00
_cell.angle_gamma   90.00
#
_symmetry.space_group_name_H-M   'P 1'
#
loop_
_entity.id
_entity.type
_entity.pdbx_description
1 polymer ?
#
loop_
_entity_poly.entity_id
_entity_poly.type
_entity_poly.pdbx_seq_one_letter_code
_entity_poly.pdbx_strand_id
1 'polypeptide(L)' 'MTVSLAPAVLPASSETLRGEVRRFLADELAAKRFVPGCDKWLGGFDQPFSKRLGDHGWLGMTWPKAYGGHERSALDR' A
#
# COMPACT_ATOMS: atom_id res chain seq x y z
N MET A 1 -23.08 23.31 17.00
CA MET A 1 -22.86 23.14 15.54
C MET A 1 -22.17 21.81 15.32
N THR A 2 -22.76 20.93 14.53
CA THR A 2 -22.19 19.61 14.23
C THR A 2 -21.61 19.68 12.82
N VAL A 3 -20.31 19.41 12.66
CA VAL A 3 -19.69 19.27 11.33
C VAL A 3 -19.88 17.83 10.89
N SER A 4 -20.44 17.64 9.69
CA SER A 4 -20.53 16.34 9.02
C SER A 4 -19.50 16.29 7.90
N LEU A 5 -18.65 15.27 7.91
CA LEU A 5 -17.67 15.00 6.85
C LEU A 5 -18.13 13.78 6.06
N ALA A 6 -18.52 13.98 4.80
CA ALA A 6 -18.84 12.87 3.91
C ALA A 6 -17.55 12.13 3.48
N PRO A 7 -17.58 10.80 3.36
CA PRO A 7 -16.44 10.04 2.87
C PRO A 7 -16.15 10.38 1.39
N ALA A 8 -14.88 10.30 1.01
CA ALA A 8 -14.48 10.47 -0.38
C ALA A 8 -15.01 9.31 -1.24
N VAL A 9 -15.45 9.64 -2.47
CA VAL A 9 -15.76 8.63 -3.48
C VAL A 9 -14.44 8.18 -4.10
N LEU A 10 -14.15 6.88 -4.01
CA LEU A 10 -12.93 6.32 -4.57
C LEU A 10 -13.08 6.07 -6.08
N PRO A 11 -12.07 6.40 -6.90
CA PRO A 11 -12.07 6.01 -8.29
C PRO A 11 -11.91 4.49 -8.41
N ALA A 12 -12.37 3.93 -9.54
CA ALA A 12 -12.30 2.49 -9.79
C ALA A 12 -10.86 1.94 -9.68
N SER A 13 -9.86 2.74 -10.05
CA SER A 13 -8.43 2.37 -9.92
C SER A 13 -8.02 2.07 -8.48
N SER A 14 -8.54 2.83 -7.50
CA SER A 14 -8.22 2.65 -6.09
C SER A 14 -8.89 1.39 -5.52
N GLU A 15 -10.09 1.04 -6.00
CA GLU A 15 -10.73 -0.24 -5.63
C GLU A 15 -10.00 -1.44 -6.22
N THR A 16 -9.54 -1.35 -7.48
CA THR A 16 -8.69 -2.38 -8.09
C THR A 16 -7.40 -2.56 -7.28
N LEU A 17 -6.69 -1.47 -6.98
CA LEU A 17 -5.48 -1.51 -6.16
C LEU A 17 -5.74 -2.12 -4.78
N ARG A 18 -6.85 -1.76 -4.12
CA ARG A 18 -7.24 -2.34 -2.83
C ARG A 18 -7.39 -3.86 -2.93
N GLY A 19 -7.99 -4.36 -4.00
CA GLY A 19 -8.11 -5.80 -4.27
C GLY A 19 -6.75 -6.48 -4.45
N GLU A 20 -5.85 -5.87 -5.22
CA GLU A 20 -4.50 -6.38 -5.45
C GLU A 20 -3.68 -6.47 -4.15
N VAL A 21 -3.69 -5.40 -3.35
CA VAL A 21 -2.98 -5.35 -2.05
C VAL A 21 -3.52 -6.40 -1.08
N ARG A 22 -4.85 -6.56 -1.01
CA ARG A 22 -5.47 -7.58 -0.14
C ARG A 22 -5.08 -8.99 -0.53
N ARG A 23 -5.05 -9.29 -1.84
CA ARG A 23 -4.60 -10.59 -2.34
C ARG A 23 -3.12 -10.83 -2.00
N PHE A 24 -2.26 -9.85 -2.27
CA PHE A 24 -0.85 -9.93 -1.92
C PHE A 24 -0.63 -10.22 -0.43
N LEU A 25 -1.31 -9.50 0.46
CA LEU A 25 -1.20 -9.71 1.90
C LEU A 25 -1.67 -11.12 2.31
N ALA A 26 -2.76 -11.61 1.73
CA ALA A 26 -3.23 -12.97 1.97
C ALA A 26 -2.19 -14.01 1.55
N ASP A 27 -1.56 -13.84 0.38
CA ASP A 27 -0.54 -14.74 -0.14
C ASP A 27 0.75 -14.71 0.71
N GLU A 28 1.17 -13.54 1.17
CA GLU A 28 2.32 -13.35 2.06
C GLU A 28 2.11 -14.03 3.42
N LEU A 29 0.91 -13.90 3.98
CA LEU A 29 0.52 -14.55 5.24
C LEU A 29 0.44 -16.07 5.09
N ALA A 30 -0.18 -16.57 4.02
CA ALA A 30 -0.30 -17.99 3.74
C ALA A 30 1.07 -18.65 3.59
N ALA A 31 2.01 -17.95 2.95
CA ALA A 31 3.38 -18.40 2.78
C ALA A 31 4.29 -18.14 3.99
N LYS A 32 3.77 -17.54 5.07
CA LYS A 32 4.53 -17.15 6.28
C LYS A 32 5.75 -16.28 5.96
N ARG A 33 5.69 -15.49 4.88
CA ARG A 33 6.77 -14.57 4.45
C ARG A 33 6.72 -13.21 5.15
N PHE A 34 5.63 -12.95 5.86
CA PHE A 34 5.38 -11.76 6.64
C PHE A 34 4.57 -12.13 7.88
N VAL A 35 4.94 -11.57 9.04
CA VAL A 35 4.19 -11.72 10.29
C VAL A 35 3.76 -10.32 10.76
N PRO A 36 2.46 -10.01 10.74
CA PRO A 36 1.95 -8.75 11.27
C PRO A 36 2.26 -8.65 12.76
N GLY A 37 2.86 -7.55 13.18
CA GLY A 37 3.16 -7.28 14.58
C GLY A 37 2.99 -5.81 14.90
N CYS A 38 2.57 -5.51 16.14
CA CYS A 38 2.58 -4.15 16.65
C CYS A 38 4.04 -3.78 16.99
N ASP A 39 4.63 -2.98 16.13
CA ASP A 39 5.89 -2.30 16.41
C ASP A 39 5.57 -0.97 17.12
N LYS A 40 5.78 -0.91 18.43
CA LYS A 40 5.47 0.28 19.24
C LYS A 40 6.45 1.45 18.99
N TRP A 41 7.56 1.24 18.27
CA TRP A 41 8.67 2.20 18.15
C TRP A 41 9.35 2.24 16.77
N LEU A 42 8.71 1.71 15.71
CA LEU A 42 9.25 1.60 14.34
C LEU A 42 10.66 0.98 14.27
N GLY A 43 11.02 0.13 15.23
CA GLY A 43 12.36 -0.46 15.34
C GLY A 43 12.59 -1.65 14.41
N GLY A 44 11.51 -2.27 13.91
CA GLY A 44 11.58 -3.43 13.04
C GLY A 44 11.19 -3.08 11.61
N PHE A 45 11.99 -3.53 10.64
CA PHE A 45 11.58 -3.58 9.24
C PHE A 45 11.91 -4.94 8.64
N ASP A 46 11.10 -5.37 7.68
CA ASP A 46 11.32 -6.58 6.90
C ASP A 46 11.81 -6.16 5.49
N GLN A 47 13.11 -6.27 5.26
CA GLN A 47 13.74 -5.92 3.99
C GLN A 47 13.19 -6.76 2.83
N PRO A 48 13.11 -8.10 2.91
CA PRO A 48 12.48 -8.91 1.88
C PRO A 48 11.03 -8.49 1.55
N PHE A 49 10.20 -8.22 2.55
CA PHE A 49 8.82 -7.77 2.36
C PHE A 49 8.77 -6.43 1.64
N SER A 50 9.60 -5.47 2.08
CA SER A 50 9.72 -4.15 1.46
C SER A 50 10.16 -4.26 0.00
N LYS A 51 11.08 -5.18 -0.32
CA LYS A 51 11.48 -5.45 -1.69
C LYS A 51 10.30 -5.95 -2.53
N ARG A 52 9.50 -6.89 -2.01
CA ARG A 52 8.32 -7.42 -2.74
C ARG A 52 7.29 -6.33 -3.01
N LEU A 53 7.06 -5.39 -2.07
CA LEU A 53 6.23 -4.21 -2.34
C LEU A 53 6.79 -3.35 -3.49
N GLY A 54 8.12 -3.17 -3.53
CA GLY A 54 8.81 -2.48 -4.62
C GLY A 54 8.66 -3.20 -5.97
N ASP A 55 8.72 -4.53 -5.98
CA ASP A 55 8.53 -5.35 -7.19
C ASP A 55 7.09 -5.20 -7.75
N HIS A 56 6.12 -4.84 -6.92
CA HIS A 56 4.75 -4.49 -7.32
C HIS A 56 4.56 -3.02 -7.76
N GLY A 57 5.60 -2.20 -7.64
CA GLY A 57 5.50 -0.76 -7.91
C GLY A 57 4.64 -0.01 -6.91
N TRP A 58 4.63 -0.47 -5.65
CA TRP A 58 3.85 0.17 -4.57
C TRP A 58 4.68 1.09 -3.69
N LEU A 59 5.97 1.25 -3.99
CA LEU A 59 6.82 2.28 -3.38
C LEU A 59 6.87 3.50 -4.31
N GLY A 60 6.79 4.71 -3.75
CA GLY A 60 6.84 5.93 -4.56
C GLY A 60 5.70 6.03 -5.59
N MET A 61 4.51 5.49 -5.30
CA MET A 61 3.41 5.36 -6.26
C MET A 61 3.03 6.68 -6.94
N THR A 62 3.12 7.79 -6.21
CA THR A 62 2.76 9.12 -6.72
C THR A 62 3.93 9.88 -7.36
N TRP A 63 5.15 9.31 -7.34
CA TRP A 63 6.31 9.98 -7.91
C TRP A 63 6.30 9.94 -9.44
N PRO A 64 6.95 10.91 -10.11
CA PRO A 64 7.13 10.89 -11.55
C PRO A 64 7.81 9.61 -12.04
N LYS A 65 7.39 9.12 -13.21
CA LYS A 65 8.00 7.93 -13.82
C LYS A 65 9.46 8.13 -14.17
N ALA A 66 9.85 9.37 -14.48
CA ALA A 66 11.24 9.76 -14.72
C ALA A 66 12.19 9.44 -13.54
N TYR A 67 11.65 9.28 -12.33
CA TYR A 67 12.41 8.93 -11.12
C TYR A 67 12.11 7.51 -10.62
N GLY A 68 11.50 6.67 -11.46
CA GLY A 68 11.11 5.30 -11.12
C GLY A 68 9.80 5.18 -10.33
N GLY A 69 9.02 6.26 -10.23
CA GLY A 69 7.67 6.23 -9.68
C GLY A 69 6.62 5.74 -10.68
N HIS A 70 5.34 5.89 -10.31
CA HIS A 70 4.23 5.38 -11.12
C HIS A 70 3.18 6.43 -11.49
N GLU A 71 3.35 7.69 -11.05
CA GLU A 71 2.42 8.81 -11.31
C GLU A 71 0.96 8.47 -10.97
N ARG A 72 0.75 7.61 -9.97
CA ARG A 72 -0.58 7.28 -9.45
C ARG A 72 -1.15 8.44 -8.65
N SER A 73 -2.47 8.41 -8.45
CA SER A 73 -3.16 9.49 -7.75
C SER A 73 -2.83 9.51 -6.26
N ALA A 74 -3.11 10.65 -5.60
CA ALA A 74 -2.97 10.75 -4.15
C ALA A 74 -3.92 9.83 -3.37
N LEU A 75 -4.96 9.28 -4.00
CA LEU A 75 -5.87 8.31 -3.39
C LEU A 75 -5.32 6.87 -3.44
N ASP A 76 -4.26 6.63 -4.22
CA ASP A 76 -3.64 5.31 -4.39
C ASP A 76 -2.44 5.07 -3.46
N ARG A 77 -2.10 6.01 -2.55
CA ARG A 77 -0.93 5.92 -1.64
C ARG A 77 -1.30 5.65 -0.19
#